data_AF-A0A7S2V9K5-F1
#
_entry.id   AF-A0A7S2V9K5-F1
#
_cell.length_a   1.000
_cell.length_b   1.000
_cell.length_c   1.000
_cell.angle_alpha   90.00
_cell.angle_beta   90.00
_cell.angle_gamma   90.00
#
_symmetry.space_group_name_H-M   'P 1'
#
loop_
_entity.id
_entity.type
_entity.pdbx_description
1 polymer ?
#
loop_
_entity_poly.entity_id
_entity_poly.type
_entity_poly.pdbx_seq_one_letter_code
_entity_poly.pdbx_strand_id
1 'polypeptide(L)'
;CICEQGMDGNTFYIVKEGTAICYQTDYQGKRHEMAKLESGAYFGEIALMQNKPRQATVLAEGALSVLALDRKTFKRVMGPLDDILKRNIVHYSQIVASGV
;
A
#
# COMPACT_ATOMS: atom_id res chain seq x y z
N CYS A 1 -10.58 6.26 -6.14
CA CYS A 1 -9.18 5.76 -6.11
C CYS A 1 -8.49 6.42 -4.92
N ILE A 2 -7.75 5.67 -4.10
CA ILE A 2 -7.06 6.22 -2.91
C ILE A 2 -5.58 6.49 -3.23
N CYS A 3 -4.95 5.59 -3.97
CA CYS A 3 -3.65 5.83 -4.59
C CYS A 3 -3.52 5.02 -5.88
N GLU A 4 -2.66 5.48 -6.78
CA GLU A 4 -2.47 4.90 -8.10
C GLU A 4 -1.03 4.46 -8.30
N GLN A 5 -0.83 3.29 -8.89
CA GLN A 5 0.49 2.77 -9.24
C GLN A 5 1.25 3.77 -10.12
N GLY A 6 2.55 3.91 -9.89
CA GLY A 6 3.42 4.82 -10.63
C GLY A 6 3.38 6.27 -10.15
N MET A 7 2.39 6.66 -9.33
CA MET A 7 2.35 8.00 -8.73
C MET A 7 3.26 8.10 -7.51
N ASP A 8 3.72 9.31 -7.20
CA ASP A 8 4.44 9.57 -5.96
C ASP A 8 3.57 9.27 -4.73
N GLY A 9 4.16 8.60 -3.75
CA GLY A 9 3.47 8.23 -2.51
C GLY A 9 4.01 9.00 -1.31
N ASN A 10 3.21 9.89 -0.72
CA ASN A 10 3.58 10.67 0.47
C ASN A 10 2.65 10.46 1.67
N THR A 11 1.76 9.48 1.58
CA THR A 11 0.74 9.20 2.60
C THR A 11 0.67 7.70 2.90
N PHE A 12 0.59 7.36 4.18
CA PHE A 12 0.28 6.02 4.68
C PHE A 12 -1.19 5.98 5.11
N TYR A 13 -1.85 4.86 4.89
CA TYR A 13 -3.27 4.71 5.16
C TYR A 13 -3.56 3.51 6.05
N ILE A 14 -4.56 3.64 6.92
CA ILE A 14 -5.15 2.53 7.68
C ILE A 14 -6.64 2.51 7.40
N VAL A 15 -7.18 1.36 7.02
CA VAL A 15 -8.63 1.19 6.82
C VAL A 15 -9.31 1.24 8.17
N LYS A 16 -10.19 2.22 8.35
CA LYS A 16 -11.03 2.35 9.56
C LYS A 16 -12.31 1.55 9.40
N GLU A 17 -13.00 1.71 8.27
CA GLU A 17 -14.30 1.09 7.96
C GLU A 17 -14.42 0.89 6.44
N GLY A 18 -15.09 -0.18 6.01
CA GLY A 18 -15.27 -0.52 4.60
C GLY A 18 -14.17 -1.41 4.03
N THR A 19 -14.15 -1.53 2.70
CA THR A 19 -13.25 -2.42 1.96
C THR A 19 -12.51 -1.66 0.86
N ALA A 20 -11.23 -1.96 0.70
CA ALA A 20 -10.44 -1.53 -0.45
C ALA A 20 -9.77 -2.73 -1.13
N ILE A 21 -9.59 -2.65 -2.46
CA ILE A 21 -8.89 -3.67 -3.24
C ILE A 21 -7.60 -3.08 -3.78
N CYS A 22 -6.50 -3.80 -3.55
CA CYS A 22 -5.16 -3.47 -4.03
C CYS A 22 -4.89 -4.23 -5.33
N TYR A 23 -4.47 -3.51 -6.36
CA TYR A 23 -4.18 -4.08 -7.66
C TYR A 23 -2.81 -3.65 -8.17
N GLN A 24 -2.09 -4.57 -8.81
CA GLN A 24 -0.88 -4.25 -9.56
C GLN A 24 -1.13 -4.45 -11.05
N THR A 25 -0.71 -3.49 -11.86
CA THR A 25 -0.71 -3.61 -13.32
C THR A 25 0.67 -4.06 -13.76
N ASP A 26 0.74 -5.16 -14.52
CA ASP A 26 1.99 -5.68 -15.07
C ASP A 26 2.46 -4.91 -16.32
N TYR A 27 3.60 -5.31 -16.87
CA TYR A 27 4.19 -4.69 -18.06
C TYR A 27 3.37 -4.88 -19.34
N GLN A 28 2.43 -5.83 -19.36
CA GLN A 28 1.49 -6.06 -20.46
C GLN A 28 0.21 -5.24 -20.30
N GLY A 29 0.09 -4.45 -19.22
CA GLY A 29 -1.09 -3.66 -18.90
C GLY A 29 -2.22 -4.47 -18.24
N LYS A 30 -1.98 -5.74 -17.90
CA LYS A 30 -2.98 -6.57 -17.22
C LYS A 30 -2.98 -6.27 -15.73
N ARG A 31 -4.19 -6.11 -15.17
CA ARG A 31 -4.41 -5.82 -13.76
C ARG A 31 -4.56 -7.12 -12.97
N HIS A 32 -3.78 -7.25 -11.89
CA HIS A 32 -3.81 -8.38 -10.95
C HIS A 32 -4.28 -7.89 -9.59
N GLU A 33 -5.26 -8.58 -9.01
CA GLU A 33 -5.70 -8.32 -7.64
C GLU A 33 -4.69 -8.93 -6.67
N MET A 34 -4.13 -8.09 -5.80
CA MET A 34 -3.06 -8.48 -4.89
C MET A 34 -3.60 -8.76 -3.49
N ALA A 35 -4.60 -7.99 -3.06
CA ALA A 35 -5.19 -8.10 -1.73
C ALA A 35 -6.54 -7.39 -1.62
N LYS A 36 -7.41 -7.95 -0.80
CA LYS A 36 -8.56 -7.28 -0.22
C LYS A 36 -8.18 -6.73 1.16
N LEU A 37 -8.42 -5.45 1.38
CA LEU A 37 -8.05 -4.69 2.58
C LEU A 37 -9.32 -4.29 3.32
N GLU A 38 -9.50 -4.83 4.51
CA GLU A 38 -10.65 -4.55 5.38
C GLU A 38 -10.20 -3.78 6.64
N SER A 39 -11.11 -3.48 7.55
CA SER A 39 -10.84 -2.73 8.77
C SER A 39 -9.59 -3.23 9.52
N GLY A 40 -8.70 -2.31 9.87
CA GLY A 40 -7.41 -2.60 10.52
C GLY A 40 -6.26 -2.88 9.55
N ALA A 41 -6.54 -3.18 8.27
CA ALA A 41 -5.50 -3.28 7.25
C ALA A 41 -4.86 -1.92 6.98
N TYR A 42 -3.61 -1.92 6.54
CA TYR A 42 -2.89 -0.71 6.16
C TYR A 42 -2.26 -0.86 4.77
N PHE A 43 -1.94 0.28 4.16
CA PHE A 43 -1.24 0.31 2.87
C PHE A 43 -0.48 1.62 2.65
N GLY A 44 0.46 1.57 1.72
CA GLY A 44 1.21 2.73 1.24
C GLY A 44 2.57 2.93 1.90
N GLU A 45 2.99 2.03 2.77
CA GLU A 45 4.28 2.00 3.47
C GLU A 45 5.46 1.86 2.50
N ILE A 46 5.32 1.07 1.42
CA ILE A 46 6.43 0.80 0.49
C ILE A 46 6.98 2.09 -0.14
N ALA A 47 6.09 2.99 -0.59
CA ALA A 47 6.49 4.25 -1.21
C ALA A 47 7.20 5.20 -0.23
N LEU A 48 6.85 5.12 1.05
CA LEU A 48 7.47 5.93 2.10
C LEU A 48 8.83 5.37 2.53
N MET A 49 8.93 4.05 2.63
CA MET A 49 10.13 3.35 3.11
C MET A 49 11.20 3.24 2.04
N GLN A 50 10.83 2.86 0.81
CA GLN A 50 11.78 2.70 -0.29
C GLN A 50 12.02 3.99 -1.08
N ASN A 51 11.25 5.06 -0.79
CA ASN A 51 11.26 6.30 -1.55
C ASN A 51 11.07 6.07 -3.07
N LYS A 52 10.14 5.19 -3.41
CA LYS A 52 9.74 4.82 -4.77
C LYS A 52 8.29 5.23 -5.04
N PRO A 53 7.88 5.32 -6.31
CA PRO A 53 6.47 5.45 -6.66
C PRO A 53 5.62 4.33 -6.07
N ARG A 54 4.30 4.54 -6.00
CA ARG A 54 3.33 3.51 -5.59
C ARG A 54 3.49 2.27 -6.47
N GLN A 55 3.59 1.11 -5.84
CA GLN A 55 3.77 -0.17 -6.54
C GLN A 55 2.45 -0.83 -6.96
N ALA A 56 1.33 -0.27 -6.50
CA ALA A 56 -0.02 -0.77 -6.73
C ALA A 56 -1.04 0.37 -6.63
N THR A 57 -2.18 0.17 -7.30
CA THR A 57 -3.36 1.01 -7.24
C THR A 57 -4.33 0.46 -6.20
N VAL A 58 -4.82 1.30 -5.28
CA VAL A 58 -5.81 0.91 -4.27
C VAL A 58 -7.13 1.63 -4.53
N LEU A 59 -8.19 0.86 -4.70
CA LEU A 59 -9.55 1.35 -4.95
C LEU A 59 -10.48 0.97 -3.80
N ALA A 60 -11.42 1.85 -3.49
CA ALA A 60 -12.50 1.53 -2.54
C ALA A 60 -13.51 0.60 -3.23
N GLU A 61 -13.97 -0.40 -2.51
CA GLU A 61 -15.14 -1.20 -2.87
C GLU A 61 -16.35 -0.65 -2.09
N GLY A 62 -17.03 0.34 -2.69
CA GLY A 62 -18.12 1.06 -2.03
C GLY A 62 -17.64 2.16 -1.07
N ALA A 63 -18.37 2.34 0.03
CA ALA A 63 -18.03 3.33 1.05
C ALA A 63 -16.79 2.89 1.85
N LEU A 64 -15.82 3.79 1.97
CA LEU A 64 -14.55 3.51 2.65
C LEU A 64 -14.14 4.72 3.51
N SER A 65 -13.78 4.45 4.76
CA SER A 65 -13.16 5.42 5.66
C SER A 65 -11.73 4.96 5.99
N VAL A 66 -10.77 5.88 5.86
CA VAL A 66 -9.36 5.61 6.17
C VAL A 66 -8.80 6.68 7.09
N LEU A 67 -7.86 6.29 7.94
CA LEU A 67 -6.92 7.21 8.56
C LEU A 67 -5.76 7.45 7.61
N ALA A 68 -5.29 8.69 7.51
CA ALA A 68 -4.19 9.08 6.63
C ALA A 68 -3.08 9.76 7.45
N LEU A 69 -1.84 9.33 7.23
CA LEU A 69 -0.64 9.89 7.86
C LEU A 69 0.32 10.38 6.78
N ASP A 70 0.74 11.64 6.87
CA ASP A 70 1.77 12.17 5.98
C ASP A 70 3.14 11.54 6.25
N ARG A 71 4.05 11.62 5.27
CA ARG A 71 5.41 11.06 5.34
C ARG A 71 6.20 11.49 6.59
N LYS A 72 6.11 12.75 7.01
CA LYS A 72 6.86 13.27 8.17
C LYS A 72 6.31 12.65 9.45
N THR A 73 4.99 12.58 9.58
CA THR A 73 4.33 11.94 10.72
C THR A 73 4.60 10.43 10.74
N PHE A 74 4.48 9.76 9.60
CA PHE A 74 4.82 8.34 9.46
C PHE A 74 6.25 8.05 9.91
N LYS A 75 7.26 8.77 9.40
CA LYS A 75 8.66 8.57 9.79
C LYS A 75 8.91 8.82 11.28
N ARG A 76 8.23 9.81 11.86
CA ARG A 76 8.36 10.13 13.29
C ARG A 76 7.74 9.05 14.18
N VAL A 77 6.61 8.48 13.79
CA VAL A 77 5.87 7.49 14.59
C VAL A 77 6.41 6.08 14.35
N MET A 78 6.72 5.74 13.10
CA MET A 78 7.10 4.40 12.66
C MET A 78 8.61 4.21 12.53
N GLY A 79 9.44 5.26 12.65
CA GLY A 79 10.90 5.14 12.58
C GLY A 79 11.49 4.06 13.51
N PRO A 80 11.05 3.94 14.78
CA PRO A 80 11.45 2.83 15.66
C PRO A 80 10.90 1.45 15.26
N LEU A 81 9.89 1.39 14.39
CA LEU A 81 9.18 0.20 13.93
C LEU A 81 9.52 -0.18 12.47
N ASP A 82 10.46 0.53 11.85
CA ASP A 82 10.87 0.31 10.46
C ASP A 82 11.23 -1.16 10.19
N ASP A 83 11.88 -1.82 11.16
CA ASP A 83 12.28 -3.21 11.03
C ASP A 83 11.10 -4.19 11.08
N ILE A 84 10.01 -3.83 11.75
CA ILE A 84 8.77 -4.63 11.75
C ILE A 84 8.09 -4.52 10.39
N LEU A 85 7.98 -3.31 9.85
CA LEU A 85 7.39 -3.10 8.53
C LEU A 85 8.22 -3.78 7.42
N LYS A 86 9.56 -3.73 7.50
CA LYS A 86 10.45 -4.42 6.56
C LYS A 86 10.25 -5.93 6.53
N ARG A 87 9.98 -6.57 7.68
CA ARG A 87 9.71 -8.02 7.74
C ARG A 87 8.48 -8.40 6.91
N ASN A 88 7.45 -7.54 6.91
CA ASN A 88 6.22 -7.79 6.15
C ASN A 88 6.37 -7.47 4.65
N ILE A 89 7.26 -6.54 4.27
CA ILE A 89 7.54 -6.21 2.85
C ILE A 89 8.11 -7.42 2.08
N VAL A 90 8.84 -8.32 2.75
CA VAL A 90 9.36 -9.54 2.11
C VAL A 90 8.21 -10.46 1.65
N HIS A 91 7.11 -10.53 2.40
CA HIS A 91 5.94 -11.31 1.99
C HIS A 91 5.20 -10.69 0.80
N TYR A 92 5.10 -9.36 0.73
CA TYR A 92 4.49 -8.69 -0.43
C TYR A 92 5.32 -8.88 -1.71
N SER A 93 6.65 -8.90 -1.58
CA SER A 93 7.59 -9.08 -2.70
C SER A 93 7.50 -10.47 -3.35
N GLN A 94 7.12 -11.51 -2.57
CA GLN A 94 6.94 -12.86 -3.09
C GLN A 94 5.70 -12.99 -4.01
N ILE A 95 4.66 -12.19 -3.78
CA ILE A 95 3.51 -12.11 -4.70
C ILE A 95 3.91 -11.36 -5.99
N VAL A 96 4.81 -10.39 -5.89
CA VAL A 96 5.30 -9.57 -7.03
C VAL A 96 6.31 -10.33 -7.91
N ALA A 97 7.14 -11.21 -7.34
CA ALA A 97 8.15 -11.97 -8.07
C ALA A 97 7.64 -13.26 -8.75
N SER A 98 6.37 -13.60 -8.55
CA SER A 98 5.75 -14.82 -9.13
C SER A 98 5.13 -14.61 -10.51
N GLY A 99 5.25 -13.40 -11.07
CA GLY A 99 4.74 -13.03 -12.40
C GLY A 99 5.81 -12.96 -13.49
N VAL A 100 6.83 -13.82 -13.43
CA VAL A 100 7.75 -14.10 -14.55
C VAL A 100 7.32 -15.34 -15.31
#